data_AF-A0A7S4FG49-F1
#
_entry.id   AF-A0A7S4FG49-F1
#
_cell.length_a   1.000
_cell.length_b   1.000
_cell.length_c   1.000
_cell.angle_alpha   90.00
_cell.angle_beta   90.00
_cell.angle_gamma   90.00
#
_symmetry.space_group_name_H-M   'P 1'
#
loop_
_entity.id
_entity.type
_entity.pdbx_description
1 polymer ?
#
loop_
_entity_poly.entity_id
_entity_poly.type
_entity_poly.pdbx_seq_one_letter_code
_entity_poly.pdbx_strand_id
1 'polypeptide(L)'
;SRPLNFETEEDERNYIKEAIRSCFSSMDNKFLDRPQVKSTTGSCALVACFYKKWVFVANIGDSRAILCTSADDEWCAKPLSVDQDCQNEKECMLVRQRTADKNPIRRSPLSGGPLRVAGSLMVT
;
A
#
# COMPACT_ATOMS: atom_id res chain seq x y z
N SER A 1 22.92 18.46 -1.88
CA SER A 1 22.45 17.36 -2.75
C SER A 1 22.98 17.61 -4.16
N ARG A 2 23.43 16.57 -4.88
CA ARG A 2 23.74 16.72 -6.32
C ARG A 2 22.42 16.93 -7.09
N PRO A 3 22.40 17.76 -8.15
CA PRO A 3 21.24 17.83 -9.02
C PRO A 3 21.00 16.46 -9.66
N LEU A 4 19.76 15.98 -9.58
CA LEU A 4 19.33 14.80 -10.31
C LEU A 4 19.09 15.24 -11.76
N ASN A 5 19.98 14.82 -12.67
CA ASN A 5 19.81 15.04 -14.10
C ASN A 5 19.12 13.80 -14.67
N PHE A 6 17.88 13.95 -15.10
CA PHE A 6 17.12 12.89 -15.77
C PHE A 6 17.17 13.10 -17.28
N GLU A 7 17.37 12.02 -18.04
CA GLU A 7 17.38 12.06 -19.50
C GLU A 7 15.95 12.20 -20.06
N THR A 8 14.96 11.61 -19.39
CA THR A 8 13.54 11.68 -19.78
C THR A 8 12.59 11.94 -18.60
N GLU A 9 11.37 12.39 -18.88
CA GLU A 9 10.31 12.49 -17.86
C GLU A 9 9.97 11.10 -17.26
N GLU A 10 10.11 10.01 -18.04
CA GLU A 10 9.84 8.66 -17.55
C GLU A 10 10.89 8.19 -16.54
N ASP A 11 12.16 8.51 -16.76
CA ASP A 11 13.23 8.21 -15.80
C ASP A 11 13.02 8.96 -14.48
N GLU A 12 12.61 10.23 -14.57
CA GLU A 12 12.26 11.02 -13.39
C GLU A 12 11.07 10.39 -12.63
N ARG A 13 10.02 9.97 -13.33
CA ARG A 13 8.87 9.28 -12.70
C ARG A 13 9.27 7.97 -12.05
N ASN A 14 10.10 7.18 -12.71
CA ASN A 14 10.53 5.87 -12.19
C ASN A 14 11.47 6.03 -11.00
N TYR A 15 12.34 7.04 -11.01
CA TYR A 15 13.13 7.41 -9.84
C TYR A 15 12.25 7.75 -8.63
N ILE A 16 11.21 8.56 -8.82
CA ILE A 16 10.30 8.93 -7.72
C ILE A 16 9.54 7.71 -7.20
N LYS A 17 9.03 6.84 -8.07
CA LYS A 17 8.37 5.58 -7.67
C LYS A 17 9.31 4.72 -6.83
N GLU A 18 10.57 4.59 -7.26
CA GLU A 18 11.57 3.79 -6.56
C GLU A 18 11.97 4.41 -5.23
N ALA A 19 12.10 5.74 -5.17
CA ALA A 19 12.37 6.46 -3.93
C ALA A 19 11.23 6.26 -2.90
N ILE A 20 9.96 6.30 -3.34
CA ILE A 20 8.81 6.01 -2.49
C ILE A 20 8.87 4.55 -2.03
N ARG A 21 9.08 3.59 -2.94
CA ARG A 21 9.18 2.16 -2.60
C ARG A 21 10.28 1.89 -1.56
N SER A 22 11.46 2.44 -1.79
CA SER A 22 12.62 2.31 -0.89
C SER A 22 12.35 2.95 0.47
N CYS A 23 11.63 4.08 0.52
CA CYS A 23 11.20 4.70 1.77
C CYS A 23 10.32 3.77 2.60
N PHE A 24 9.29 3.17 2.00
CA PHE A 24 8.43 2.21 2.68
C PHE A 24 9.19 0.99 3.19
N SER A 25 10.03 0.37 2.36
CA SER A 25 10.85 -0.78 2.77
C SER A 25 11.83 -0.41 3.89
N SER A 26 12.49 0.75 3.81
CA SER A 26 13.42 1.22 4.85
C SER A 26 12.69 1.50 6.17
N MET A 27 11.49 2.09 6.11
CA MET A 27 10.68 2.37 7.28
C MET A 27 10.20 1.09 7.95
N ASP A 28 9.72 0.12 7.17
CA ASP A 28 9.23 -1.16 7.68
C ASP A 28 10.36 -1.96 8.34
N ASN A 29 11.54 -2.03 7.72
CA ASN A 29 12.72 -2.66 8.33
C ASN A 29 13.11 -1.99 9.66
N LYS A 30 13.15 -0.65 9.70
CA LYS A 30 13.43 0.09 10.95
C LYS A 30 12.33 -0.09 12.00
N PHE A 31 11.10 -0.38 11.59
CA PHE A 31 9.99 -0.64 12.49
C PHE A 31 10.14 -2.02 13.14
N LEU A 32 10.58 -3.03 12.37
CA LEU A 32 10.88 -4.38 12.87
C LEU A 32 12.05 -4.41 13.85
N ASP A 33 13.05 -3.53 13.69
CA ASP A 33 14.21 -3.45 14.58
C ASP A 33 13.90 -2.87 15.97
N ARG A 34 12.69 -2.34 16.20
CA ARG A 34 12.33 -1.69 17.48
C ARG A 34 11.87 -2.72 18.52
N PRO A 35 12.56 -2.84 19.68
CA PRO A 35 12.20 -3.81 20.72
C PRO A 35 10.81 -3.63 21.32
N GLN A 36 10.25 -2.40 21.24
CA GLN A 36 8.92 -2.06 21.73
C GLN A 36 7.81 -2.52 20.78
N VAL A 37 8.14 -2.77 19.51
CA VAL A 37 7.23 -3.32 18.50
C VAL A 37 7.27 -4.84 18.61
N LYS A 38 6.80 -5.36 19.75
CA LYS A 38 6.51 -6.79 19.89
C LYS A 38 5.27 -7.11 19.08
N SER A 39 5.43 -7.28 17.76
CA SER A 39 4.59 -7.98 16.74
C SER A 39 3.05 -7.95 16.83
N THR A 40 2.46 -7.10 17.66
CA THR A 40 1.01 -7.12 17.99
C THR A 40 0.26 -5.95 17.38
N THR A 41 0.97 -5.01 16.76
CA THR A 41 0.40 -3.83 16.14
C THR A 41 1.00 -3.62 14.76
N GLY A 42 0.15 -3.19 13.82
CA GLY A 42 0.55 -2.70 12.51
C GLY A 42 -0.18 -1.41 12.20
N SER A 43 0.17 -0.77 11.10
CA SER A 43 -0.53 0.40 10.58
C SER A 43 -0.70 0.27 9.08
N CYS A 44 -1.83 0.76 8.56
CA CYS A 44 -1.96 1.09 7.15
C CYS A 44 -1.21 2.39 6.88
N ALA A 45 -0.86 2.64 5.62
CA ALA A 45 -0.21 3.88 5.20
C ALA A 45 -0.61 4.23 3.76
N LEU A 46 -1.11 5.46 3.59
CA LEU A 46 -1.43 6.04 2.30
C LEU A 46 -0.69 7.36 2.16
N VAL A 47 0.13 7.48 1.12
CA VAL A 47 0.95 8.66 0.86
C VAL A 47 0.65 9.21 -0.52
N ALA A 48 0.34 10.50 -0.59
CA ALA A 48 0.27 11.27 -1.82
C ALA A 48 1.50 12.18 -1.92
N CYS A 49 2.32 11.97 -2.95
CA CYS A 49 3.49 12.80 -3.24
C CYS A 49 3.17 13.68 -4.46
N PHE A 50 3.11 14.99 -4.24
CA PHE A 50 2.95 15.98 -5.31
C PHE A 50 4.33 16.42 -5.78
N TYR A 51 4.62 16.19 -7.05
CA TYR A 51 5.89 16.58 -7.66
C TYR A 51 5.65 17.15 -9.06
N LYS A 52 5.97 18.44 -9.22
CA LYS A 52 5.68 19.22 -10.43
C LYS A 52 4.19 19.07 -10.82
N LYS A 53 3.92 18.47 -11.98
CA LYS A 53 2.57 18.24 -12.54
C LYS A 53 1.98 16.85 -12.20
N TRP A 54 2.69 16.03 -11.43
CA TRP A 54 2.29 14.67 -11.13
C TRP A 54 1.92 14.50 -9.66
N VAL A 55 0.93 13.63 -9.43
CA VAL A 55 0.63 13.07 -8.10
C VAL A 55 0.94 11.58 -8.13
N PHE A 56 1.80 11.15 -7.21
CA PHE A 56 2.11 9.74 -6.98
C PHE A 56 1.39 9.28 -5.72
N VAL A 57 0.67 8.17 -5.82
CA VAL A 57 -0.05 7.58 -4.68
C VAL A 57 0.55 6.23 -4.36
N ALA A 58 0.98 6.04 -3.12
CA ALA A 58 1.41 4.76 -2.58
C ALA A 58 0.46 4.35 -1.45
N ASN A 59 -0.11 3.15 -1.56
CA ASN A 59 -1.07 2.60 -0.61
C ASN A 59 -0.55 1.27 -0.06
N ILE A 60 -0.58 1.12 1.26
CA ILE A 60 -0.38 -0.13 1.98
C ILE A 60 -1.54 -0.28 2.97
N GLY A 61 -2.37 -1.30 2.73
CA GLY A 61 -3.58 -1.59 3.50
C GLY A 61 -4.87 -1.13 2.81
N ASP A 62 -5.89 -0.89 3.62
CA ASP A 62 -7.28 -0.63 3.22
C ASP A 62 -7.65 0.87 3.23
N SER A 63 -6.65 1.76 3.30
CA SER A 63 -6.85 3.19 3.07
C SER A 63 -7.10 3.49 1.59
N ARG A 64 -7.77 4.62 1.30
CA ARG A 64 -8.16 4.97 -0.08
C ARG A 64 -7.89 6.43 -0.44
N ALA A 65 -7.17 6.66 -1.54
CA ALA A 65 -7.01 7.96 -2.17
C ALA A 65 -8.08 8.16 -3.25
N ILE A 66 -8.74 9.31 -3.23
CA ILE A 66 -9.74 9.71 -4.22
C ILE A 66 -9.34 11.09 -4.76
N LEU A 67 -9.22 11.21 -6.07
CA LEU A 67 -9.04 12.49 -6.76
C LEU A 67 -10.42 13.00 -7.17
N CYS A 68 -10.81 14.12 -6.59
CA CYS A 68 -12.01 14.83 -6.98
C CYS A 68 -11.64 15.93 -7.98
N THR A 69 -12.26 15.91 -9.16
CA THR A 69 -12.11 16.94 -10.19
C THR A 69 -13.47 17.57 -10.45
N SER A 70 -13.50 18.87 -10.69
CA SER A 70 -14.70 19.57 -11.17
C SER A 70 -14.49 20.07 -12.60
N ALA A 71 -15.50 19.85 -13.44
CA ALA A 71 -15.58 20.40 -14.79
C ALA A 71 -17.05 20.75 -15.06
N ASP A 72 -17.31 21.95 -15.60
CA ASP A 72 -18.65 22.42 -15.96
C ASP A 72 -19.70 22.26 -14.83
N ASP A 73 -19.34 22.62 -13.59
CA ASP A 73 -20.13 22.47 -12.36
C ASP A 73 -20.46 21.01 -11.95
N GLU A 74 -19.93 20.01 -12.66
CA GLU A 74 -20.03 18.60 -12.28
C GLU A 74 -18.80 18.13 -11.51
N TRP A 75 -19.03 17.38 -10.42
CA TRP A 75 -17.96 16.77 -9.63
C TRP A 75 -17.78 15.30 -10.02
N CYS A 76 -16.55 14.92 -10.37
CA CYS A 76 -16.16 13.55 -10.63
C CYS A 76 -15.15 13.08 -9.58
N ALA A 77 -15.42 11.93 -8.95
CA ALA A 77 -14.53 11.32 -7.97
C ALA A 77 -13.90 10.05 -8.56
N LYS A 78 -12.56 10.04 -8.68
CA LYS A 78 -11.80 8.92 -9.23
C LYS A 78 -10.87 8.31 -8.17
N PRO A 79 -10.98 7.00 -7.86
CA PRO A 79 -10.03 6.35 -6.97
C PRO A 79 -8.63 6.32 -7.61
N LEU A 80 -7.62 6.68 -6.81
CA LEU A 80 -6.20 6.61 -7.20
C LEU A 80 -5.45 5.46 -6.53
N SER A 81 -6.08 4.77 -5.58
CA SER A 81 -5.56 3.55 -4.96
C SER A 81 -6.61 2.45 -5.00
N VAL A 82 -6.13 1.21 -4.86
CA VAL A 82 -6.96 0.02 -4.68
C VAL A 82 -6.73 -0.49 -3.26
N ASP A 83 -7.81 -0.81 -2.56
CA ASP A 83 -7.76 -1.32 -1.20
C ASP A 83 -7.12 -2.72 -1.20
N GLN A 84 -6.25 -2.95 -0.21
CA GLN A 84 -5.58 -4.23 -0.01
C GLN A 84 -6.27 -5.04 1.08
N ASP A 85 -7.48 -5.51 0.77
CA ASP A 85 -8.34 -6.24 1.68
C ASP A 85 -8.70 -7.64 1.16
N CYS A 86 -9.59 -8.33 1.87
CA CYS A 86 -10.06 -9.67 1.50
C CYS A 86 -11.20 -9.65 0.45
N GLN A 87 -11.57 -8.49 -0.08
CA GLN A 87 -12.51 -8.34 -1.20
C GLN A 87 -11.77 -8.16 -2.53
N ASN A 88 -10.51 -7.72 -2.47
CA ASN A 88 -9.62 -7.65 -3.63
C ASN A 88 -9.12 -9.05 -4.03
N GLU A 89 -9.67 -9.59 -5.11
CA GLU A 89 -9.33 -10.93 -5.61
C GLU A 89 -7.84 -11.09 -5.95
N LYS A 90 -7.20 -10.03 -6.44
CA LYS A 90 -5.77 -10.04 -6.78
C LYS A 90 -4.92 -10.20 -5.52
N GLU A 91 -5.23 -9.44 -4.47
CA GLU A 91 -4.54 -9.56 -3.18
C GLU A 91 -4.80 -10.93 -2.54
N CYS A 92 -6.03 -11.43 -2.63
CA CYS A 92 -6.37 -12.77 -2.15
C CYS A 92 -5.56 -13.86 -2.86
N MET A 93 -5.34 -13.72 -4.19
CA MET A 93 -4.48 -14.62 -4.96
C MET A 93 -3.02 -14.53 -4.49
N LEU A 94 -2.49 -13.32 -4.31
CA LEU A 94 -1.11 -13.11 -3.85
C LEU A 94 -0.88 -13.70 -2.44
N VAL A 95 -1.83 -13.50 -1.52
CA VAL A 95 -1.77 -14.09 -0.17
C VAL A 95 -1.70 -15.61 -0.26
N ARG A 96 -2.58 -16.25 -1.04
CA ARG A 96 -2.59 -17.71 -1.22
C ARG A 96 -1.31 -18.26 -1.87
N GLN A 97 -0.65 -17.48 -2.72
CA GLN A 97 0.61 -17.88 -3.36
C GLN A 97 1.83 -17.76 -2.44
N ARG A 98 1.79 -16.85 -1.45
CA ARG A 98 2.94 -16.52 -0.60
C ARG A 98 2.94 -17.22 0.77
N THR A 99 1.81 -17.79 1.17
CA THR A 99 1.66 -18.45 2.48
C THR A 99 1.65 -19.97 2.35
N ALA A 100 2.16 -20.64 3.38
CA ALA A 100 2.05 -22.09 3.53
C ALA A 100 0.70 -22.51 4.15
N ASP A 101 -0.07 -21.57 4.71
CA ASP A 101 -1.40 -21.86 5.26
C ASP A 101 -2.36 -22.22 4.13
N LYS A 102 -3.00 -23.40 4.22
CA LYS A 102 -3.98 -23.88 3.24
C LYS A 102 -5.29 -23.08 3.25
N ASN A 103 -5.58 -22.37 4.34
CA ASN A 103 -6.77 -21.54 4.48
C ASN A 103 -6.44 -20.15 5.07
N PRO A 104 -5.63 -19.34 4.37
CA PRO A 104 -5.05 -18.10 4.92
C PRO A 104 -6.07 -16.97 5.06
N ILE A 105 -7.22 -17.07 4.39
CA ILE A 105 -8.27 -16.05 4.39
C ILE A 105 -9.52 -16.69 4.97
N ARG A 106 -9.88 -16.28 6.19
CA ARG A 106 -11.00 -16.86 6.93
C ARG A 106 -11.70 -15.81 7.78
N ARG A 107 -12.96 -16.10 8.14
CA ARG A 107 -13.74 -15.21 9.01
C ARG A 107 -13.17 -15.22 10.41
N SER A 108 -13.27 -14.08 11.09
CA SER A 108 -12.99 -14.01 12.52
C SER A 108 -13.87 -15.02 13.28
N PRO A 109 -13.31 -15.78 14.24
CA PRO A 109 -14.07 -16.71 15.08
C PRO A 109 -15.17 -16.03 15.90
N LEU A 110 -15.01 -14.72 16.18
CA LEU A 110 -16.05 -13.90 16.78
C LEU A 110 -17.15 -13.62 15.75
N SER A 111 -18.26 -14.34 15.88
CA SER A 111 -19.60 -13.95 15.41
C SER A 111 -19.76 -13.71 13.91
N GLY A 112 -19.08 -14.48 13.06
CA GLY A 112 -19.20 -14.31 11.60
C GLY A 112 -18.61 -13.00 11.09
N GLY A 113 -17.66 -12.43 11.84
CA GLY A 113 -16.95 -11.19 11.50
C GLY A 113 -16.31 -11.18 10.12
N PRO A 114 -15.73 -10.04 9.71
CA PRO A 114 -15.20 -9.85 8.36
C PRO A 114 -14.15 -10.92 8.03
N LEU A 115 -14.01 -11.21 6.72
CA LEU A 115 -12.90 -12.01 6.22
C LEU A 115 -11.59 -11.28 6.56
N ARG A 116 -10.63 -12.03 7.07
CA ARG A 116 -9.30 -11.52 7.42
C ARG A 116 -8.26 -12.48 6.90
N VAL A 117 -7.09 -11.93 6.57
CA VAL A 117 -5.89 -12.76 6.47
C VAL A 117 -5.51 -13.20 7.88
N ALA A 118 -5.19 -14.47 8.01
CA ALA A 118 -4.91 -15.10 9.29
C ALA A 118 -3.54 -15.77 9.29
N GLY A 119 -2.94 -15.87 10.48
CA GLY A 119 -1.53 -16.23 10.63
C GLY A 119 -0.61 -15.02 10.50
N SER A 120 0.68 -15.24 10.75
CA SER A 120 1.70 -14.23 10.45
C SER A 120 1.98 -14.28 8.95
N LEU A 121 1.76 -13.15 8.27
CA LEU A 121 2.21 -12.95 6.89
C LEU A 121 3.72 -12.67 6.80
N MET A 122 4.51 -12.86 7.87
CA MET A 122 5.97 -12.81 7.76
C MET A 122 6.41 -13.86 6.75
N VAL A 123 6.63 -13.40 5.52
CA VAL A 123 7.41 -14.11 4.53
C VAL A 123 8.85 -14.02 5.02
N THR A 124 9.37 -15.11 5.57
CA THR A 124 10.81 -15.30 5.86
C THR A 124 11.60 -15.39 4.57
#